data_AF-A0A2G9RVF4-F1
#
_entry.id   AF-A0A2G9RVF4-F1
#
_cell.length_a   1.000
_cell.length_b   1.000
_cell.length_c   1.000
_cell.angle_alpha   90.00
_cell.angle_beta   90.00
_cell.angle_gamma   90.00
#
_symmetry.space_group_name_H-M   'P 1'
#
loop_
_entity.id
_entity.type
_entity.pdbx_description
1 polymer ?
#
loop_
_entity_poly.entity_id
_entity_poly.type
_entity_poly.pdbx_seq_one_letter_code
_entity_poly.pdbx_strand_id
1 'polypeptide(L)'
;MRKLNHGSSDKENNKTAGTNTSSEEIFIEDPKKFLKNNFSKIIQEKPAWNNILDDLFTQDIFKEEQVDSIVKDHSTVQDQIRKTLLDIMKQGQKSCMTLVQIMNRHHPSLMKKLEI
;
A
#
# COMPACT_ATOMS: atom_id res chain seq x y z
N MET A 1 -50.97 -6.96 -36.22
CA MET A 1 -49.70 -7.64 -35.91
C MET A 1 -49.47 -7.62 -34.40
N ARG A 2 -48.77 -8.63 -33.88
CA ARG A 2 -48.75 -9.12 -32.49
C ARG A 2 -48.20 -8.11 -31.46
N LYS A 3 -48.70 -8.23 -30.22
CA LYS A 3 -48.18 -7.61 -28.99
C LYS A 3 -46.78 -8.14 -28.66
N LEU A 4 -45.91 -7.28 -28.13
CA LEU A 4 -44.85 -7.68 -27.19
C LEU A 4 -44.86 -6.69 -26.00
N ASN A 5 -45.23 -7.25 -24.85
CA ASN A 5 -44.91 -6.76 -23.51
C ASN A 5 -43.51 -7.27 -23.12
N HIS A 6 -43.10 -6.97 -21.87
CA HIS A 6 -41.84 -7.28 -21.14
C HIS A 6 -40.86 -6.10 -21.17
N GLY A 7 -40.40 -5.54 -20.05
CA GLY A 7 -40.58 -5.89 -18.64
C GLY A 7 -39.85 -4.86 -17.77
N SER A 8 -40.42 -4.61 -16.60
CA SER A 8 -39.85 -3.84 -15.50
C SER A 8 -38.56 -4.48 -14.99
N SER A 9 -37.58 -3.69 -14.53
CA SER A 9 -36.82 -3.98 -13.29
C SER A 9 -35.93 -2.81 -12.89
N ASP A 10 -36.02 -2.56 -11.59
CA ASP A 10 -35.41 -1.55 -10.75
C ASP A 10 -33.88 -1.67 -10.55
N LYS A 11 -33.37 -0.72 -9.74
CA LYS A 11 -32.12 -0.75 -8.94
C LYS A 11 -30.85 -0.43 -9.72
N GLU A 12 -29.81 0.21 -9.18
CA GLU A 12 -29.44 0.72 -7.86
C GLU A 12 -28.31 1.71 -8.19
N ASN A 13 -28.43 2.99 -7.85
CA ASN A 13 -27.67 3.59 -6.76
C ASN A 13 -26.25 2.99 -6.56
N ASN A 14 -25.22 3.68 -7.01
CA ASN A 14 -23.95 3.69 -6.29
C ASN A 14 -23.22 5.02 -6.47
N LYS A 15 -23.66 5.95 -5.60
CA LYS A 15 -22.83 7.00 -5.03
C LYS A 15 -21.66 6.32 -4.30
N THR A 16 -20.53 6.13 -4.96
CA THR A 16 -19.29 5.79 -4.25
C THR A 16 -18.86 7.02 -3.48
N ALA A 17 -19.32 7.05 -2.24
CA ALA A 17 -18.68 7.76 -1.15
C ALA A 17 -17.20 7.41 -1.18
N GLY A 18 -16.37 8.33 -1.69
CA GLY A 18 -14.98 8.42 -1.29
C GLY A 18 -15.02 8.74 0.20
N THR A 19 -14.91 7.69 1.00
CA THR A 19 -14.83 7.73 2.44
C THR A 19 -13.78 8.77 2.83
N ASN A 20 -14.22 9.84 3.48
CA ASN A 20 -13.38 10.64 4.36
C ASN A 20 -12.95 9.72 5.52
N THR A 21 -12.03 8.80 5.22
CA THR A 21 -11.30 8.09 6.24
C THR A 21 -10.30 9.12 6.73
N SER A 22 -10.64 9.78 7.83
CA SER A 22 -9.65 10.41 8.70
C SER A 22 -8.73 9.27 9.17
N SER A 23 -7.79 8.87 8.31
CA SER A 23 -6.74 7.96 8.66
C SER A 23 -5.91 8.71 9.68
N GLU A 24 -5.94 8.25 10.93
CA GLU A 24 -5.02 8.72 11.96
C GLU A 24 -3.61 8.71 11.34
N GLU A 25 -3.05 9.90 11.13
CA GLU A 25 -1.68 10.02 10.66
C GLU A 25 -0.79 9.49 11.77
N ILE A 26 -0.38 8.23 11.62
CA ILE A 26 0.58 7.64 12.54
C ILE A 26 1.89 8.43 12.45
N PHE A 27 2.29 8.96 13.60
CA PHE A 27 3.53 9.69 13.74
C PHE A 27 4.56 8.80 14.42
N ILE A 28 5.62 8.44 13.69
CA ILE A 28 6.78 7.74 14.23
C ILE A 28 7.94 8.73 14.29
N GLU A 29 8.51 8.91 15.48
CA GLU A 29 9.63 9.83 15.71
C GLU A 29 10.85 9.51 14.80
N ASP A 30 11.17 8.22 14.64
CA ASP A 30 12.22 7.75 13.73
C ASP A 30 11.70 6.60 12.83
N PRO A 31 11.05 6.94 11.69
CA PRO A 31 10.43 5.94 10.83
C PRO A 31 11.48 5.02 10.18
N LYS A 32 12.68 5.52 9.90
CA LYS A 32 13.79 4.68 9.41
C LYS A 32 14.22 3.64 10.43
N LYS A 33 14.38 4.02 11.70
CA LYS A 33 14.72 3.07 12.78
C LYS A 33 13.59 2.09 13.01
N PHE A 34 12.33 2.53 12.96
CA PHE A 34 11.17 1.65 13.03
C PHE A 34 11.18 0.59 11.92
N LEU A 35 11.36 1.00 10.66
CA LEU A 35 11.45 0.08 9.52
C LEU A 35 12.63 -0.89 9.67
N LYS A 36 13.78 -0.41 10.18
CA LYS A 36 14.95 -1.25 10.43
C LYS A 36 14.70 -2.28 11.51
N ASN A 37 14.04 -1.90 12.61
CA ASN A 37 13.72 -2.81 13.72
C ASN A 37 12.69 -3.86 13.31
N ASN A 38 11.73 -3.48 12.46
CA ASN A 38 10.65 -4.35 12.00
C ASN A 38 10.92 -5.01 10.64
N PHE A 39 12.10 -4.82 10.06
CA PHE A 39 12.46 -5.24 8.70
C PHE A 39 12.14 -6.72 8.42
N SER A 40 12.63 -7.61 9.28
CA SER A 40 12.41 -9.05 9.13
C SER A 40 10.94 -9.43 9.29
N LYS A 41 10.21 -8.78 10.22
CA LYS A 41 8.79 -9.05 10.45
C LYS A 41 7.95 -8.65 9.23
N ILE A 42 8.22 -7.48 8.63
CA ILE A 42 7.52 -7.00 7.43
C ILE A 42 7.72 -7.98 6.26
N ILE A 43 8.95 -8.47 6.05
CA ILE A 43 9.26 -9.44 5.00
C ILE A 43 8.60 -10.81 5.26
N GLN A 44 8.52 -11.24 6.51
CA GLN A 44 7.90 -12.52 6.89
C GLN A 44 6.38 -12.50 6.74
N GLU A 45 5.73 -11.40 7.10
CA GLU A 45 4.28 -11.24 7.03
C GLU A 45 3.76 -11.19 5.59
N LYS A 46 4.62 -10.89 4.61
CA LYS A 46 4.29 -10.84 3.18
C LYS A 46 2.96 -10.10 2.93
N PRO A 47 2.83 -8.84 3.42
CA PRO A 47 1.65 -8.05 3.10
C PRO A 47 1.46 -7.96 1.57
N ALA A 48 0.24 -7.70 1.12
CA ALA A 48 -0.03 -7.43 -0.29
C ALA A 48 0.74 -6.18 -0.73
N TRP A 49 1.97 -6.40 -1.22
CA TRP A 49 2.97 -5.37 -1.46
C TRP A 49 2.70 -4.57 -2.73
N ASN A 50 1.97 -5.15 -3.69
CA ASN A 50 1.60 -4.47 -4.93
C ASN A 50 0.84 -3.17 -4.64
N ASN A 51 -0.15 -3.21 -3.74
CA ASN A 51 -0.90 -2.01 -3.34
C ASN A 51 0.00 -0.95 -2.68
N ILE A 52 1.05 -1.37 -1.97
CA ILE A 52 2.03 -0.46 -1.38
C ILE A 52 2.90 0.16 -2.48
N LEU A 53 3.35 -0.63 -3.46
CA LEU A 53 4.14 -0.14 -4.60
C LEU A 53 3.34 0.87 -5.44
N ASP A 54 2.07 0.60 -5.70
CA ASP A 54 1.18 1.50 -6.45
C ASP A 54 1.00 2.85 -5.72
N ASP A 55 0.80 2.82 -4.39
CA ASP A 55 0.71 4.03 -3.58
C ASP A 55 2.05 4.78 -3.51
N LEU A 56 3.18 4.08 -3.45
CA LEU A 56 4.52 4.70 -3.47
C LEU A 56 4.81 5.38 -4.82
N PHE A 57 4.35 4.80 -5.92
CA PHE A 57 4.39 5.43 -7.24
C PHE A 57 3.49 6.67 -7.29
N THR A 58 2.26 6.56 -6.79
CA THR A 58 1.30 7.67 -6.73
C THR A 58 1.81 8.85 -5.90
N GLN A 59 2.63 8.58 -4.88
CA GLN A 59 3.26 9.57 -4.02
C GLN A 59 4.60 10.12 -4.57
N ASP A 60 4.98 9.75 -5.81
CA ASP A 60 6.24 10.12 -6.47
C ASP A 60 7.50 9.75 -5.64
N ILE A 61 7.39 8.70 -4.81
CA ILE A 61 8.53 8.14 -4.06
C ILE A 61 9.36 7.22 -4.96
N PHE A 62 8.68 6.48 -5.82
CA PHE A 62 9.31 5.72 -6.89
C PHE A 62 8.81 6.17 -8.24
N LYS A 63 9.73 6.15 -9.20
CA LYS A 63 9.40 6.25 -10.61
C LYS A 63 8.98 4.89 -11.15
N GLU A 64 8.27 4.90 -12.27
CA GLU A 64 7.84 3.69 -12.98
C GLU A 64 9.01 2.72 -13.22
N GLU A 65 10.16 3.24 -13.67
CA GLU A 65 11.39 2.46 -13.89
C GLU A 65 11.87 1.71 -12.63
N GLN A 66 11.70 2.31 -11.45
CA GLN A 66 12.13 1.73 -10.18
C GLN A 66 11.16 0.64 -9.72
N VAL A 67 9.85 0.88 -9.86
CA VAL A 67 8.84 -0.14 -9.57
C VAL A 67 8.99 -1.33 -10.51
N ASP A 68 9.21 -1.06 -11.79
CA ASP A 68 9.46 -2.07 -12.81
C ASP A 68 10.71 -2.90 -12.50
N SER A 69 11.82 -2.26 -12.13
CA SER A 69 13.04 -2.96 -11.71
C SER A 69 12.78 -3.83 -10.46
N ILE A 70 12.05 -3.32 -9.47
CA ILE A 70 11.71 -4.10 -8.27
C ILE A 70 10.89 -5.33 -8.65
N VAL A 71 9.88 -5.20 -9.49
CA VAL A 71 8.97 -6.30 -9.86
C VAL A 71 9.64 -7.31 -10.81
N LYS A 72 10.44 -6.83 -11.77
CA LYS A 72 11.09 -7.67 -12.81
C LYS A 72 12.36 -8.35 -12.29
N ASP A 73 13.17 -7.67 -11.47
CA ASP A 73 14.48 -8.17 -11.02
C ASP A 73 14.38 -9.05 -9.76
N HIS A 74 13.21 -9.10 -9.11
CA HIS A 74 13.00 -9.87 -7.89
C HIS A 74 11.82 -10.84 -8.02
N SER A 75 12.15 -12.13 -8.05
CA SER A 75 11.20 -13.22 -8.30
C SER A 75 10.26 -13.53 -7.13
N THR A 76 10.64 -13.15 -5.91
CA THR A 76 9.81 -13.37 -4.72
C THR A 76 9.29 -12.06 -4.14
N VAL A 77 8.06 -12.09 -3.62
CA VAL A 77 7.46 -10.95 -2.89
C VAL A 77 8.36 -10.50 -1.73
N GLN A 78 9.08 -11.42 -1.10
CA GLN A 78 10.00 -11.11 0.00
C GLN A 78 11.20 -10.30 -0.48
N ASP A 79 11.77 -10.64 -1.62
CA ASP A 79 12.87 -9.90 -2.21
C ASP A 79 12.42 -8.52 -2.70
N GLN A 80 11.22 -8.41 -3.26
CA GLN A 80 10.59 -7.14 -3.63
C GLN A 80 10.41 -6.23 -2.41
N ILE A 81 9.82 -6.76 -1.32
CA ILE A 81 9.68 -6.05 -0.03
C ILE A 81 11.05 -5.61 0.48
N ARG A 82 12.03 -6.52 0.48
CA ARG A 82 13.39 -6.27 0.95
C ARG A 82 14.05 -5.12 0.18
N LYS A 83 14.00 -5.18 -1.15
CA LYS A 83 14.57 -4.14 -2.03
C LYS A 83 13.90 -2.80 -1.81
N THR A 84 12.56 -2.79 -1.80
CA THR A 84 11.75 -1.59 -1.59
C THR A 84 12.10 -0.91 -0.27
N LEU A 85 12.15 -1.67 0.82
CA LEU A 85 12.51 -1.17 2.15
C LEU A 85 13.93 -0.57 2.15
N LEU A 86 14.89 -1.25 1.55
CA LEU A 86 16.28 -0.76 1.45
C LEU A 86 16.37 0.54 0.67
N ASP A 87 15.66 0.67 -0.45
CA ASP A 87 15.69 1.87 -1.28
C ASP A 87 15.01 3.05 -0.59
N ILE A 88 13.85 2.84 0.05
CA ILE A 88 13.16 3.88 0.82
C ILE A 88 14.01 4.35 2.01
N MET A 89 14.68 3.43 2.71
CA MET A 89 15.61 3.78 3.79
C MET A 89 16.84 4.58 3.31
N LYS A 90 17.23 4.45 2.04
CA LYS A 90 18.29 5.26 1.42
C LYS A 90 17.78 6.65 1.03
N GLN A 91 16.52 6.77 0.58
CA GLN A 91 15.93 8.06 0.21
C GLN A 91 15.75 9.01 1.40
N GLY A 92 15.50 8.48 2.61
CA GLY A 92 15.55 9.25 3.85
C GLY A 92 14.28 9.16 4.71
N GLN A 93 14.23 9.96 5.77
CA GLN A 93 13.18 9.86 6.80
C GLN A 93 11.78 10.18 6.26
N LYS A 94 11.65 11.13 5.32
CA LYS A 94 10.36 11.47 4.71
C LYS A 94 9.76 10.28 3.95
N SER A 95 10.54 9.65 3.07
CA SER A 95 10.09 8.45 2.33
C SER A 95 9.77 7.29 3.29
N CYS A 96 10.56 7.13 4.36
CA CYS A 96 10.28 6.13 5.39
C CYS A 96 8.92 6.40 6.07
N MET A 97 8.64 7.65 6.46
CA MET A 97 7.36 8.02 7.05
C MET A 97 6.19 7.71 6.10
N THR A 98 6.31 8.10 4.83
CA THR A 98 5.25 7.84 3.86
C THR A 98 5.01 6.35 3.66
N LEU A 99 6.05 5.52 3.60
CA LEU A 99 5.88 4.06 3.55
C LEU A 99 5.08 3.55 4.75
N VAL A 100 5.43 3.99 5.96
CA VAL A 100 4.75 3.57 7.18
C VAL A 100 3.26 4.00 7.14
N GLN A 101 2.97 5.22 6.71
CA GLN A 101 1.60 5.70 6.54
C GLN A 101 0.80 4.86 5.52
N ILE A 102 1.42 4.50 4.38
CA ILE A 102 0.82 3.63 3.37
C ILE A 102 0.57 2.23 3.95
N MET A 103 1.55 1.68 4.68
CA MET A 103 1.41 0.38 5.36
C MET A 103 0.27 0.39 6.37
N ASN A 104 0.06 1.49 7.11
CA ASN A 104 -1.08 1.63 8.03
C ASN A 104 -2.42 1.70 7.32
N ARG A 105 -2.46 2.34 6.15
CA ARG A 105 -3.68 2.44 5.34
C ARG A 105 -4.10 1.08 4.77
N HIS A 106 -3.16 0.34 4.19
CA HIS A 106 -3.44 -0.92 3.50
C HIS A 106 -3.40 -2.14 4.42
N HIS A 107 -2.54 -2.12 5.44
CA HIS A 107 -2.28 -3.25 6.33
C HIS A 107 -2.29 -2.81 7.81
N PRO A 108 -3.40 -2.26 8.33
CA PRO A 108 -3.48 -1.84 9.72
C PRO A 108 -3.28 -3.01 10.71
N SER A 109 -3.62 -4.24 10.31
CA SER A 109 -3.36 -5.45 11.09
C SER A 109 -1.86 -5.76 11.21
N LEU A 110 -1.08 -5.48 10.17
CA LEU A 110 0.38 -5.57 10.23
C LEU A 110 0.93 -4.51 11.17
N MET A 111 0.48 -3.26 11.07
CA MET A 111 0.94 -2.18 11.93
C MET A 111 0.69 -2.47 13.42
N LYS A 112 -0.49 -3.01 13.76
CA LYS A 112 -0.81 -3.48 15.12
C LYS A 112 0.15 -4.57 15.61
N LYS A 113 0.57 -5.50 14.74
CA LYS A 113 1.57 -6.53 15.08
C LYS A 113 2.99 -5.96 15.24
N LEU A 114 3.27 -4.81 14.64
CA LEU A 114 4.54 -4.09 14.77
C LEU A 114 4.55 -3.12 15.98
N GLU A 115 3.56 -3.25 16.87
CA GLU A 115 3.38 -2.47 18.10
C GLU A 115 3.09 -0.98 17.86
N ILE A 116 2.30 -0.69 16.82
CA ILE A 116 1.69 0.61 16.55
C ILE A 116 0.18 0.56 16.74
#